data_AF-A0A7T0RI90-F1
#
_entry.id   AF-A0A7T0RI90-F1
#
_cell.length_a   1.000
_cell.length_b   1.000
_cell.length_c   1.000
_cell.angle_alpha   90.00
_cell.angle_beta   90.00
_cell.angle_gamma   90.00
#
_symmetry.space_group_name_H-M   'P 1'
#
loop_
_entity.id
_entity.type
_entity.pdbx_description
1 polymer ?
#
loop_
_entity_poly.entity_id
_entity_poly.type
_entity_poly.pdbx_seq_one_letter_code
_entity_poly.pdbx_strand_id
1 'polypeptide(L)'
;MLYGDDGDDRILGEDGNDFINAGAGDDTVFGGNGDDLFVAEAGDGDDTYYGDDMVGGSGNDTLDMSAIMASITADLGTGFMGRGSVSSAETGNDGLWSVENIVTGSGDDTITANSANNVMDGGAGNDTFRFLSAADANGDTIMGFQPGDRIDLSGIDAHGCDSGNQSFTLVNDEFTGAGQLMFSHQTLDGEDYTVVQGNTTGGDDADFALSIKGRHDLTVSDFNL
;
A
#
# COMPACT_ATOMS: atom_id res chain seq x y z
N MET A 1 15.97 17.92 -0.05
CA MET A 1 14.92 18.63 -0.83
C MET A 1 15.49 18.97 -2.19
N LEU A 2 14.94 18.34 -3.23
CA LEU A 2 15.44 18.34 -4.61
C LEU A 2 14.27 18.57 -5.57
N TYR A 3 14.55 19.28 -6.67
CA TYR A 3 13.59 19.63 -7.73
C TYR A 3 14.24 19.42 -9.10
N GLY A 4 13.55 18.79 -10.05
CA GLY A 4 13.99 18.69 -11.46
C GLY A 4 13.48 19.84 -12.35
N ASP A 5 12.27 20.33 -12.07
CA ASP A 5 11.55 21.34 -12.86
C ASP A 5 10.99 20.77 -14.18
N ASP A 6 11.16 21.43 -15.33
CA ASP A 6 10.67 20.94 -16.63
C ASP A 6 11.80 20.18 -17.37
N GLY A 7 11.47 19.03 -17.97
CA GLY A 7 12.33 18.20 -18.81
C GLY A 7 12.55 16.81 -18.22
N ASP A 8 13.08 15.88 -19.02
CA ASP A 8 13.42 14.54 -18.56
C ASP A 8 14.71 14.58 -17.71
N ASP A 9 14.56 14.48 -16.39
CA ASP A 9 15.61 14.64 -15.40
C ASP A 9 16.09 13.33 -14.80
N ARG A 10 17.30 13.41 -14.26
CA ARG A 10 17.88 12.36 -13.41
C ARG A 10 18.25 12.94 -12.06
N ILE A 11 17.53 12.53 -11.03
CA ILE A 11 17.69 13.05 -9.66
C ILE A 11 18.30 11.98 -8.75
N LEU A 12 19.20 12.39 -7.87
CA LEU A 12 19.89 11.54 -6.89
C LEU A 12 19.73 12.20 -5.51
N GLY A 13 19.01 11.55 -4.59
CA GLY A 13 18.88 11.95 -3.18
C GLY A 13 20.16 11.72 -2.37
N GLU A 14 20.83 10.60 -2.63
CA GLU A 14 22.04 10.15 -1.92
C GLU A 14 21.72 9.68 -0.48
N ASP A 15 22.54 10.07 0.52
CA ASP A 15 22.30 9.71 1.91
C ASP A 15 21.45 10.79 2.60
N GLY A 16 20.39 10.37 3.30
CA GLY A 16 19.53 11.23 4.09
C GLY A 16 18.05 10.97 3.80
N ASN A 17 17.18 11.58 4.60
CA ASN A 17 15.74 11.56 4.30
C ASN A 17 15.44 12.75 3.39
N ASP A 18 15.22 12.47 2.12
CA ASP A 18 14.99 13.48 1.10
C ASP A 18 13.53 13.74 0.80
N PHE A 19 13.31 14.94 0.30
CA PHE A 19 12.05 15.36 -0.28
C PHE A 19 12.36 15.62 -1.76
N ILE A 20 11.69 14.94 -2.67
CA ILE A 20 12.01 15.01 -4.09
C ILE A 20 10.73 15.21 -4.88
N ASN A 21 10.69 16.26 -5.69
CA ASN A 21 9.67 16.46 -6.72
C ASN A 21 10.42 16.53 -8.05
N ALA A 22 10.13 15.62 -8.97
CA ALA A 22 10.87 15.54 -10.22
C ALA A 22 10.44 16.66 -11.18
N GLY A 23 9.14 16.94 -11.23
CA GLY A 23 8.57 18.05 -11.98
C GLY A 23 7.86 17.49 -13.22
N ALA A 24 7.95 18.18 -14.35
CA ALA A 24 7.30 17.74 -15.58
C ALA A 24 8.33 17.18 -16.57
N GLY A 25 8.13 15.97 -17.07
CA GLY A 25 9.07 15.23 -17.91
C GLY A 25 8.99 13.74 -17.60
N ASP A 26 9.62 12.90 -18.41
CA ASP A 26 9.75 11.48 -18.05
C ASP A 26 11.02 11.30 -17.19
N ASP A 27 10.86 11.35 -15.87
CA ASP A 27 11.97 11.47 -14.93
C ASP A 27 12.49 10.13 -14.40
N THR A 28 13.74 10.13 -13.95
CA THR A 28 14.32 9.02 -13.18
C THR A 28 14.87 9.52 -11.85
N VAL A 29 14.25 9.10 -10.77
CA VAL A 29 14.57 9.52 -9.41
C VAL A 29 15.14 8.35 -8.60
N PHE A 30 16.25 8.60 -7.91
CA PHE A 30 16.81 7.68 -6.93
C PHE A 30 16.80 8.37 -5.55
N GLY A 31 16.14 7.79 -4.57
CA GLY A 31 16.14 8.25 -3.17
C GLY A 31 17.51 8.05 -2.54
N GLY A 32 17.90 6.79 -2.34
CA GLY A 32 19.21 6.41 -1.83
C GLY A 32 19.10 5.74 -0.47
N ASN A 33 19.78 6.25 0.55
CA ASN A 33 19.66 5.75 1.92
C ASN A 33 18.86 6.73 2.76
N GLY A 34 17.85 6.28 3.49
CA GLY A 34 17.02 7.13 4.33
C GLY A 34 15.55 6.87 4.05
N ASP A 35 14.66 7.48 4.82
CA ASP A 35 13.23 7.45 4.47
C ASP A 35 12.94 8.64 3.54
N ASP A 36 12.78 8.37 2.25
CA ASP A 36 12.59 9.37 1.22
C ASP A 36 11.10 9.61 0.88
N LEU A 37 10.80 10.84 0.49
CA LEU A 37 9.47 11.28 0.06
C LEU A 37 9.54 11.78 -1.39
N PHE A 38 8.97 11.00 -2.30
CA PHE A 38 8.74 11.40 -3.68
C PHE A 38 7.38 12.06 -3.80
N VAL A 39 7.28 13.19 -4.51
CA VAL A 39 6.02 13.90 -4.74
C VAL A 39 5.73 13.91 -6.24
N ALA A 40 4.60 13.31 -6.61
CA ALA A 40 4.05 13.31 -7.96
C ALA A 40 2.96 14.39 -8.08
N GLU A 41 2.92 15.08 -9.20
CA GLU A 41 2.01 16.21 -9.46
C GLU A 41 1.29 16.03 -10.80
N ALA A 42 0.11 16.62 -10.96
CA ALA A 42 -0.63 16.49 -12.20
C ALA A 42 0.16 17.04 -13.41
N GLY A 43 0.39 16.17 -14.40
CA GLY A 43 1.16 16.47 -15.61
C GLY A 43 2.66 16.34 -15.44
N ASP A 44 3.13 15.54 -14.46
CA ASP A 44 4.54 15.19 -14.28
C ASP A 44 5.05 14.36 -15.47
N GLY A 45 4.55 13.17 -15.76
CA GLY A 45 5.05 12.41 -16.91
C GLY A 45 4.85 10.92 -16.79
N ASP A 46 5.65 10.11 -17.48
CA ASP A 46 5.81 8.70 -17.15
C ASP A 46 7.16 8.52 -16.40
N ASP A 47 7.14 8.50 -15.07
CA ASP A 47 8.35 8.55 -14.23
C ASP A 47 8.86 7.18 -13.79
N THR A 48 10.08 7.14 -13.26
CA THR A 48 10.60 5.99 -12.52
C THR A 48 11.21 6.41 -11.19
N TYR A 49 10.61 5.92 -10.11
CA TYR A 49 11.04 6.14 -8.73
C TYR A 49 11.75 4.88 -8.20
N TYR A 50 12.99 5.06 -7.78
CA TYR A 50 13.74 4.08 -6.99
C TYR A 50 13.87 4.63 -5.58
N GLY A 51 13.28 3.96 -4.57
CA GLY A 51 13.52 4.29 -3.17
C GLY A 51 14.99 4.14 -2.82
N ASP A 52 15.56 2.99 -3.18
CA ASP A 52 16.98 2.70 -3.04
C ASP A 52 17.86 3.15 -4.23
N ASP A 53 19.17 3.21 -4.04
CA ASP A 53 20.12 3.34 -5.15
C ASP A 53 20.45 1.99 -5.86
N MET A 54 21.25 2.04 -6.94
CA MET A 54 21.64 0.84 -7.70
C MET A 54 22.57 -0.15 -6.96
N VAL A 55 23.16 0.26 -5.83
CA VAL A 55 23.95 -0.61 -4.94
C VAL A 55 23.14 -1.08 -3.72
N GLY A 56 21.87 -0.68 -3.63
CA GLY A 56 20.91 -0.95 -2.56
C GLY A 56 20.79 0.23 -1.60
N GLY A 57 19.74 0.26 -0.81
CA GLY A 57 19.52 1.28 0.19
C GLY A 57 18.85 0.71 1.44
N SER A 58 18.50 1.59 2.36
CA SER A 58 17.72 1.25 3.54
C SER A 58 16.82 2.43 3.89
N GLY A 59 15.58 2.15 4.21
CA GLY A 59 14.59 3.18 4.45
C GLY A 59 13.19 2.61 4.30
N ASN A 60 12.20 3.46 4.51
CA ASN A 60 10.82 3.20 4.10
C ASN A 60 10.39 4.39 3.24
N ASP A 61 10.39 4.18 1.93
CA ASP A 61 10.21 5.26 0.99
C ASP A 61 8.73 5.44 0.66
N THR A 62 8.32 6.69 0.42
CA THR A 62 6.92 7.05 0.21
C THR A 62 6.74 7.80 -1.10
N LEU A 63 5.81 7.34 -1.92
CA LEU A 63 5.27 8.13 -3.02
C LEU A 63 4.02 8.88 -2.55
N ASP A 64 4.07 10.21 -2.57
CA ASP A 64 2.96 11.10 -2.25
C ASP A 64 2.32 11.63 -3.53
N MET A 65 1.11 11.16 -3.79
CA MET A 65 0.24 11.57 -4.88
C MET A 65 -1.01 12.30 -4.35
N SER A 66 -0.96 12.86 -3.14
CA SER A 66 -2.12 13.48 -2.48
C SER A 66 -2.72 14.68 -3.23
N ALA A 67 -1.98 15.25 -4.19
CA ALA A 67 -2.45 16.32 -5.05
C ALA A 67 -3.32 15.84 -6.22
N ILE A 68 -3.34 14.53 -6.49
CA ILE A 68 -4.02 13.92 -7.65
C ILE A 68 -5.51 13.77 -7.34
N MET A 69 -6.35 14.11 -8.32
CA MET A 69 -7.81 14.04 -8.21
C MET A 69 -8.40 12.88 -9.00
N ALA A 70 -7.68 12.37 -10.00
CA ALA A 70 -8.06 11.18 -10.74
C ALA A 70 -7.85 9.91 -9.90
N SER A 71 -8.61 8.86 -10.21
CA SER A 71 -8.36 7.52 -9.67
C SER A 71 -6.95 7.04 -10.02
N ILE A 72 -6.26 6.53 -9.01
CA ILE A 72 -4.94 5.93 -9.07
C ILE A 72 -5.07 4.40 -9.00
N THR A 73 -4.32 3.70 -9.85
CA THR A 73 -4.06 2.27 -9.68
C THR A 73 -2.60 2.08 -9.35
N ALA A 74 -2.33 1.66 -8.12
CA ALA A 74 -1.01 1.43 -7.56
C ALA A 74 -0.77 -0.05 -7.27
N ASP A 75 0.44 -0.51 -7.59
CA ASP A 75 1.00 -1.81 -7.23
C ASP A 75 2.39 -1.54 -6.63
N LEU A 76 2.57 -1.84 -5.35
CA LEU A 76 3.79 -1.52 -4.60
C LEU A 76 4.93 -2.51 -4.83
N GLY A 77 4.78 -3.54 -5.68
CA GLY A 77 5.90 -4.44 -5.98
C GLY A 77 5.54 -5.89 -6.27
N THR A 78 4.33 -6.19 -6.72
CA THR A 78 3.92 -7.56 -7.08
C THR A 78 4.32 -7.96 -8.51
N GLY A 79 4.90 -7.02 -9.27
CA GLY A 79 5.40 -7.24 -10.62
C GLY A 79 6.70 -8.04 -10.68
N PHE A 80 7.21 -8.22 -11.90
CA PHE A 80 8.42 -9.01 -12.15
C PHE A 80 9.62 -8.43 -11.38
N MET A 81 10.30 -9.28 -10.60
CA MET A 81 11.44 -8.91 -9.75
C MET A 81 11.12 -7.87 -8.66
N GLY A 82 9.88 -7.77 -8.20
CA GLY A 82 9.50 -6.81 -7.17
C GLY A 82 9.22 -5.41 -7.72
N ARG A 83 9.14 -5.25 -9.05
CA ARG A 83 8.79 -3.97 -9.68
C ARG A 83 7.34 -3.62 -9.36
N GLY A 84 7.12 -2.43 -8.83
CA GLY A 84 5.81 -1.80 -8.70
C GLY A 84 5.47 -0.91 -9.90
N SER A 85 4.23 -0.44 -9.92
CA SER A 85 3.75 0.53 -10.89
C SER A 85 2.63 1.37 -10.29
N VAL A 86 2.59 2.65 -10.65
CA VAL A 86 1.47 3.53 -10.34
C VAL A 86 0.95 4.11 -11.65
N SER A 87 -0.35 4.37 -11.74
CA SER A 87 -0.89 5.06 -12.92
C SER A 87 -2.12 5.86 -12.56
N SER A 88 -2.26 7.02 -13.19
CA SER A 88 -3.44 7.86 -13.11
C SER A 88 -3.69 8.58 -14.43
N ALA A 89 -4.86 9.18 -14.60
CA ALA A 89 -5.12 10.01 -15.78
C ALA A 89 -4.36 11.36 -15.76
N GLU A 90 -3.77 11.72 -14.62
CA GLU A 90 -3.09 12.99 -14.39
C GLU A 90 -1.56 12.84 -14.38
N THR A 91 -1.02 11.68 -14.03
CA THR A 91 0.43 11.42 -13.81
C THR A 91 0.98 10.30 -14.70
N GLY A 92 0.30 9.92 -15.78
CA GLY A 92 0.81 8.87 -16.67
C GLY A 92 0.97 7.50 -15.99
N ASN A 93 2.07 6.81 -16.31
CA ASN A 93 2.38 5.44 -15.88
C ASN A 93 3.79 5.38 -15.28
N ASP A 94 3.87 5.34 -13.96
CA ASP A 94 5.13 5.37 -13.23
C ASP A 94 5.62 3.97 -12.87
N GLY A 95 6.94 3.80 -12.88
CA GLY A 95 7.61 2.61 -12.37
C GLY A 95 8.11 2.81 -10.95
N LEU A 96 7.87 1.83 -10.07
CA LEU A 96 8.34 1.86 -8.69
C LEU A 96 9.34 0.71 -8.42
N TRP A 97 10.39 1.00 -7.67
CA TRP A 97 11.37 0.01 -7.20
C TRP A 97 11.77 0.34 -5.76
N SER A 98 11.64 -0.63 -4.85
CA SER A 98 11.89 -0.42 -3.41
C SER A 98 11.17 0.82 -2.87
N VAL A 99 9.88 0.99 -3.21
CA VAL A 99 9.04 2.03 -2.61
C VAL A 99 7.95 1.32 -1.82
N GLU A 100 7.98 1.45 -0.51
CA GLU A 100 7.12 0.66 0.39
C GLU A 100 5.78 1.32 0.65
N ASN A 101 5.69 2.65 0.54
CA ASN A 101 4.54 3.39 1.02
C ASN A 101 3.94 4.27 -0.07
N ILE A 102 2.65 4.54 0.05
CA ILE A 102 1.95 5.44 -0.87
C ILE A 102 0.85 6.22 -0.15
N VAL A 103 0.73 7.50 -0.52
CA VAL A 103 -0.43 8.34 -0.23
C VAL A 103 -1.08 8.69 -1.56
N THR A 104 -2.33 8.29 -1.76
CA THR A 104 -3.09 8.63 -2.97
C THR A 104 -3.98 9.85 -2.72
N GLY A 105 -4.90 10.10 -3.64
CA GLY A 105 -5.53 11.39 -3.86
C GLY A 105 -6.98 11.45 -3.42
N SER A 106 -7.83 12.08 -4.25
CA SER A 106 -9.28 12.10 -4.01
C SER A 106 -10.09 11.14 -4.91
N GLY A 107 -9.42 10.34 -5.72
CA GLY A 107 -10.05 9.41 -6.65
C GLY A 107 -10.59 8.17 -5.94
N ASP A 108 -11.41 7.37 -6.62
CA ASP A 108 -11.66 6.00 -6.13
C ASP A 108 -10.41 5.17 -6.49
N ASP A 109 -9.50 5.01 -5.54
CA ASP A 109 -8.15 4.49 -5.77
C ASP A 109 -8.09 2.97 -5.54
N THR A 110 -7.12 2.31 -6.16
CA THR A 110 -6.81 0.89 -5.92
C THR A 110 -5.33 0.74 -5.63
N ILE A 111 -5.00 0.26 -4.44
CA ILE A 111 -3.62 0.07 -3.97
C ILE A 111 -3.40 -1.42 -3.72
N THR A 112 -2.46 -2.03 -4.44
CA THR A 112 -2.04 -3.42 -4.21
C THR A 112 -0.73 -3.43 -3.43
N ALA A 113 -0.80 -3.98 -2.21
CA ALA A 113 0.34 -4.15 -1.32
C ALA A 113 1.29 -5.27 -1.81
N ASN A 114 2.52 -5.26 -1.29
CA ASN A 114 3.52 -6.30 -1.49
C ASN A 114 3.87 -6.95 -0.14
N SER A 115 4.86 -7.84 -0.11
CA SER A 115 5.23 -8.55 1.12
C SER A 115 6.05 -7.75 2.14
N ALA A 116 6.36 -6.48 1.85
CA ALA A 116 6.96 -5.56 2.81
C ALA A 116 5.85 -4.99 3.71
N ASN A 117 6.22 -4.42 4.86
CA ASN A 117 5.24 -3.76 5.71
C ASN A 117 4.88 -2.40 5.08
N ASN A 118 3.79 -2.33 4.33
CA ASN A 118 3.37 -1.12 3.62
C ASN A 118 2.56 -0.18 4.54
N VAL A 119 2.76 1.12 4.37
CA VAL A 119 1.89 2.18 4.91
C VAL A 119 1.17 2.84 3.75
N MET A 120 -0.17 2.75 3.78
CA MET A 120 -1.02 3.18 2.68
C MET A 120 -2.07 4.17 3.16
N ASP A 121 -2.31 5.22 2.38
CA ASP A 121 -3.44 6.13 2.57
C ASP A 121 -4.15 6.30 1.22
N GLY A 122 -5.44 5.97 1.18
CA GLY A 122 -6.30 6.11 0.00
C GLY A 122 -6.76 7.56 -0.24
N GLY A 123 -6.63 8.41 0.78
CA GLY A 123 -7.12 9.78 0.73
C GLY A 123 -8.64 9.84 0.78
N ALA A 124 -9.27 10.51 -0.18
CA ALA A 124 -10.72 10.62 -0.26
C ALA A 124 -11.23 9.82 -1.45
N GLY A 125 -12.42 9.23 -1.35
CA GLY A 125 -12.90 8.33 -2.41
C GLY A 125 -13.50 7.09 -1.78
N ASN A 126 -13.81 6.10 -2.61
CA ASN A 126 -14.07 4.74 -2.16
C ASN A 126 -12.91 3.86 -2.61
N ASP A 127 -11.92 3.73 -1.75
CA ASP A 127 -10.65 3.14 -2.10
C ASP A 127 -10.65 1.63 -1.89
N THR A 128 -9.79 0.92 -2.62
CA THR A 128 -9.59 -0.52 -2.46
C THR A 128 -8.14 -0.83 -2.11
N PHE A 129 -7.93 -1.32 -0.89
CA PHE A 129 -6.64 -1.81 -0.41
C PHE A 129 -6.58 -3.32 -0.63
N ARG A 130 -5.72 -3.78 -1.53
CA ARG A 130 -5.72 -5.13 -2.07
C ARG A 130 -4.49 -5.92 -1.65
N PHE A 131 -4.72 -7.14 -1.19
CA PHE A 131 -3.71 -8.06 -0.71
C PHE A 131 -3.80 -9.39 -1.46
N LEU A 132 -2.69 -9.81 -2.07
CA LEU A 132 -2.66 -11.00 -2.92
C LEU A 132 -2.28 -12.29 -2.18
N SER A 133 -1.70 -12.16 -1.00
CA SER A 133 -1.34 -13.27 -0.13
C SER A 133 -1.37 -12.85 1.33
N ALA A 134 -1.38 -13.83 2.25
CA ALA A 134 -1.25 -13.57 3.67
C ALA A 134 0.05 -12.83 4.01
N ALA A 135 1.13 -13.06 3.24
CA ALA A 135 2.39 -12.34 3.42
C ALA A 135 2.25 -10.86 3.02
N ASP A 136 1.53 -10.56 1.94
CA ASP A 136 1.30 -9.18 1.50
C ASP A 136 0.40 -8.40 2.47
N ALA A 137 -0.45 -9.08 3.24
CA ALA A 137 -1.31 -8.44 4.24
C ALA A 137 -0.62 -8.27 5.60
N ASN A 138 0.47 -8.96 5.87
CA ASN A 138 0.96 -9.08 7.23
C ASN A 138 1.91 -7.93 7.62
N GLY A 139 1.48 -7.10 8.57
CA GLY A 139 2.26 -5.99 9.12
C GLY A 139 1.88 -4.62 8.56
N ASP A 140 1.00 -4.59 7.56
CA ASP A 140 0.60 -3.38 6.86
C ASP A 140 -0.27 -2.46 7.69
N THR A 141 -0.24 -1.17 7.34
CA THR A 141 -1.06 -0.14 7.98
C THR A 141 -1.80 0.70 6.95
N ILE A 142 -3.12 0.77 7.08
CA ILE A 142 -3.99 1.69 6.36
C ILE A 142 -4.27 2.91 7.23
N MET A 143 -3.90 4.11 6.78
CA MET A 143 -3.94 5.34 7.59
C MET A 143 -5.25 6.12 7.49
N GLY A 144 -5.90 6.09 6.32
CA GLY A 144 -7.01 6.98 5.99
C GLY A 144 -8.38 6.33 5.79
N PHE A 145 -8.61 5.09 6.24
CA PHE A 145 -9.82 4.32 5.92
C PHE A 145 -11.13 5.06 6.25
N GLN A 146 -12.03 5.17 5.26
CA GLN A 146 -13.29 5.91 5.31
C GLN A 146 -14.50 5.01 4.99
N PRO A 147 -15.72 5.45 5.33
CA PRO A 147 -16.93 4.76 4.88
C PRO A 147 -17.00 4.73 3.34
N GLY A 148 -16.98 3.53 2.77
CA GLY A 148 -16.96 3.33 1.32
C GLY A 148 -15.74 2.53 0.87
N ASP A 149 -14.63 2.66 1.60
CA ASP A 149 -13.39 1.94 1.36
C ASP A 149 -13.54 0.44 1.59
N ARG A 150 -12.67 -0.31 0.94
CA ARG A 150 -12.71 -1.76 0.92
C ARG A 150 -11.34 -2.36 1.10
N ILE A 151 -11.31 -3.44 1.86
CA ILE A 151 -10.15 -4.32 1.99
C ILE A 151 -10.40 -5.54 1.09
N ASP A 152 -9.63 -5.66 0.01
CA ASP A 152 -9.73 -6.78 -0.90
C ASP A 152 -8.76 -7.90 -0.51
N LEU A 153 -9.32 -8.95 0.08
CA LEU A 153 -8.63 -10.18 0.46
C LEU A 153 -8.96 -11.34 -0.49
N SER A 154 -9.67 -11.08 -1.59
CA SER A 154 -10.10 -12.11 -2.53
C SER A 154 -8.93 -12.80 -3.25
N GLY A 155 -7.73 -12.25 -3.18
CA GLY A 155 -6.50 -12.89 -3.66
C GLY A 155 -5.94 -13.96 -2.72
N ILE A 156 -6.31 -13.95 -1.44
CA ILE A 156 -5.77 -14.84 -0.42
C ILE A 156 -6.65 -16.08 -0.30
N ASP A 157 -6.04 -17.25 -0.49
CA ASP A 157 -6.72 -18.51 -0.22
C ASP A 157 -6.91 -18.72 1.28
N ALA A 158 -8.17 -18.61 1.72
CA ALA A 158 -8.53 -18.66 3.13
C ALA A 158 -8.38 -20.06 3.74
N HIS A 159 -8.16 -21.12 2.95
CA HIS A 159 -7.93 -22.46 3.48
C HIS A 159 -6.98 -23.27 2.58
N GLY A 160 -5.67 -23.03 2.68
CA GLY A 160 -4.65 -23.57 1.77
C GLY A 160 -4.52 -25.10 1.68
N CYS A 161 -5.22 -25.87 2.51
CA CYS A 161 -5.31 -27.33 2.41
C CYS A 161 -6.45 -27.83 1.51
N ASP A 162 -7.41 -26.96 1.17
CA ASP A 162 -8.55 -27.27 0.30
C ASP A 162 -8.22 -26.88 -1.14
N SER A 163 -8.94 -27.46 -2.11
CA SER A 163 -8.71 -27.15 -3.52
C SER A 163 -9.45 -25.88 -3.94
N GLY A 164 -8.73 -24.89 -4.48
CA GLY A 164 -9.32 -23.67 -5.03
C GLY A 164 -8.84 -22.44 -4.28
N ASN A 165 -9.59 -21.35 -4.36
CA ASN A 165 -9.39 -20.15 -3.54
C ASN A 165 -10.64 -20.01 -2.66
N GLN A 166 -10.51 -20.27 -1.36
CA GLN A 166 -11.62 -20.16 -0.42
C GLN A 166 -11.76 -18.72 0.08
N SER A 167 -13.00 -18.26 0.23
CA SER A 167 -13.31 -16.96 0.83
C SER A 167 -13.23 -17.02 2.36
N PHE A 168 -12.84 -15.91 2.99
CA PHE A 168 -12.95 -15.77 4.43
C PHE A 168 -14.39 -15.60 4.89
N THR A 169 -14.65 -15.96 6.15
CA THR A 169 -15.87 -15.65 6.88
C THR A 169 -15.53 -14.76 8.08
N LEU A 170 -16.20 -13.61 8.19
CA LEU A 170 -16.05 -12.72 9.33
C LEU A 170 -16.67 -13.35 10.60
N VAL A 171 -15.88 -13.44 11.67
CA VAL A 171 -16.28 -13.93 12.99
C VAL A 171 -16.04 -12.86 14.05
N ASN A 172 -16.76 -12.95 15.19
CA ASN A 172 -16.73 -11.94 16.25
C ASN A 172 -16.06 -12.41 17.55
N ASP A 173 -15.68 -13.68 17.64
CA ASP A 173 -15.14 -14.29 18.85
C ASP A 173 -13.69 -14.75 18.60
N GLU A 174 -13.37 -16.02 18.85
CA GLU A 174 -12.05 -16.63 18.63
C GLU A 174 -12.00 -17.39 17.29
N PHE A 175 -10.79 -17.61 16.78
CA PHE A 175 -10.60 -18.52 15.66
C PHE A 175 -10.95 -19.95 16.11
N THR A 176 -11.76 -20.62 15.30
CA THR A 176 -12.20 -22.02 15.51
C THR A 176 -11.82 -22.93 14.35
N GLY A 177 -11.16 -22.36 13.33
CA GLY A 177 -10.66 -23.06 12.15
C GLY A 177 -10.18 -22.07 11.08
N ALA A 178 -9.65 -22.63 10.00
CA ALA A 178 -9.22 -21.86 8.84
C ALA A 178 -10.42 -21.23 8.12
N GLY A 179 -10.14 -20.25 7.28
CA GLY A 179 -11.15 -19.53 6.53
C GLY A 179 -11.83 -18.43 7.34
N GLN A 180 -11.25 -18.02 8.46
CA GLN A 180 -11.86 -17.05 9.38
C GLN A 180 -11.09 -15.74 9.37
N LEU A 181 -11.86 -14.65 9.39
CA LEU A 181 -11.39 -13.28 9.52
C LEU A 181 -12.03 -12.67 10.76
N MET A 182 -11.31 -11.86 11.51
CA MET A 182 -11.86 -11.07 12.61
C MET A 182 -11.19 -9.71 12.67
N PHE A 183 -11.73 -8.82 13.50
CA PHE A 183 -11.04 -7.60 13.86
C PHE A 183 -11.15 -7.32 15.36
N SER A 184 -10.18 -6.58 15.87
CA SER A 184 -10.14 -6.10 17.24
C SER A 184 -9.74 -4.63 17.29
N HIS A 185 -10.03 -3.93 18.38
CA HIS A 185 -9.53 -2.58 18.61
C HIS A 185 -8.37 -2.60 19.59
N GLN A 186 -7.25 -2.00 19.22
CA GLN A 186 -6.06 -1.86 20.04
C GLN A 186 -5.69 -0.39 20.18
N THR A 187 -5.05 -0.03 21.29
CA THR A 187 -4.47 1.31 21.47
C THR A 187 -2.96 1.12 21.61
N LEU A 188 -2.19 1.64 20.65
CA LEU A 188 -0.73 1.58 20.64
C LEU A 188 -0.19 3.00 20.74
N ASP A 189 0.67 3.24 21.72
CA ASP A 189 1.32 4.55 21.97
C ASP A 189 0.36 5.76 22.03
N GLY A 190 -0.89 5.51 22.44
CA GLY A 190 -1.93 6.53 22.58
C GLY A 190 -2.80 6.74 21.34
N GLU A 191 -2.50 6.05 20.24
CA GLU A 191 -3.30 6.03 19.02
C GLU A 191 -4.15 4.75 18.96
N ASP A 192 -5.40 4.87 18.50
CA ASP A 192 -6.28 3.71 18.32
C ASP A 192 -6.09 3.09 16.93
N TYR A 193 -6.20 1.77 16.86
CA TYR A 193 -6.16 0.98 15.65
C TYR A 193 -7.24 -0.10 15.66
N THR A 194 -7.85 -0.36 14.50
CA THR A 194 -8.58 -1.60 14.22
C THR A 194 -7.60 -2.58 13.58
N VAL A 195 -7.37 -3.71 14.23
CA VAL A 195 -6.48 -4.76 13.71
C VAL A 195 -7.35 -5.84 13.07
N VAL A 196 -7.21 -6.03 11.77
CA VAL A 196 -7.84 -7.11 11.01
C VAL A 196 -6.91 -8.31 11.00
N GLN A 197 -7.43 -9.48 11.33
CA GLN A 197 -6.66 -10.72 11.49
C GLN A 197 -7.31 -11.84 10.69
N GLY A 198 -6.53 -12.60 9.94
CA GLY A 198 -7.01 -13.75 9.18
C GLY A 198 -6.28 -15.05 9.52
N ASN A 199 -7.00 -16.16 9.43
CA ASN A 199 -6.52 -17.50 9.73
C ASN A 199 -6.76 -18.41 8.50
N THR A 200 -5.66 -18.86 7.91
CA THR A 200 -5.60 -19.71 6.71
C THR A 200 -5.22 -21.16 7.01
N THR A 201 -4.62 -21.43 8.17
CA THR A 201 -4.07 -22.75 8.53
C THR A 201 -4.94 -23.54 9.52
N GLY A 202 -5.83 -22.86 10.25
CA GLY A 202 -6.78 -23.44 11.19
C GLY A 202 -6.23 -23.64 12.60
N GLY A 203 -5.09 -23.04 12.91
CA GLY A 203 -4.60 -22.93 14.28
C GLY A 203 -5.42 -21.94 15.13
N ASP A 204 -4.99 -21.73 16.37
CA ASP A 204 -5.66 -20.78 17.29
C ASP A 204 -5.17 -19.33 17.09
N ASP A 205 -4.05 -19.15 16.37
CA ASP A 205 -3.42 -17.86 16.11
C ASP A 205 -3.78 -17.31 14.71
N ALA A 206 -3.63 -16.01 14.52
CA ALA A 206 -3.73 -15.40 13.20
C ALA A 206 -2.51 -15.77 12.34
N ASP A 207 -2.74 -16.00 11.05
CA ASP A 207 -1.68 -16.23 10.06
C ASP A 207 -1.20 -14.92 9.42
N PHE A 208 -2.04 -13.88 9.43
CA PHE A 208 -1.66 -12.50 9.09
C PHE A 208 -2.48 -11.50 9.91
N ALA A 209 -1.94 -10.30 10.05
CA ALA A 209 -2.67 -9.16 10.58
C ALA A 209 -2.27 -7.86 9.87
N LEU A 210 -3.25 -7.02 9.57
CA LEU A 210 -3.07 -5.63 9.13
C LEU A 210 -3.74 -4.68 10.10
N SER A 211 -3.24 -3.46 10.15
CA SER A 211 -3.76 -2.40 11.02
C SER A 211 -4.48 -1.33 10.19
N ILE A 212 -5.56 -0.80 10.74
CA ILE A 212 -6.26 0.36 10.22
C ILE A 212 -6.23 1.42 11.31
N LYS A 213 -5.74 2.61 11.00
CA LYS A 213 -5.71 3.70 11.97
C LYS A 213 -7.13 4.13 12.33
N GLY A 214 -7.40 4.26 13.63
CA GLY A 214 -8.70 4.61 14.20
C GLY A 214 -9.52 3.41 14.69
N ARG A 215 -10.69 3.69 15.27
CA ARG A 215 -11.66 2.66 15.66
C ARG A 215 -12.74 2.54 14.59
N HIS A 216 -12.67 1.46 13.83
CA HIS A 216 -13.62 1.10 12.78
C HIS A 216 -14.43 -0.12 13.21
N ASP A 217 -15.76 -0.03 13.10
CA ASP A 217 -16.68 -1.14 13.31
C ASP A 217 -16.94 -1.83 11.97
N LEU A 218 -16.03 -2.72 11.58
CA LEU A 218 -16.04 -3.35 10.27
C LEU A 218 -17.17 -4.38 10.13
N THR A 219 -17.65 -4.51 8.90
CA THR A 219 -18.68 -5.45 8.48
C THR A 219 -18.28 -6.09 7.16
N VAL A 220 -19.03 -7.10 6.72
CA VAL A 220 -18.76 -7.76 5.43
C VAL A 220 -18.82 -6.82 4.21
N SER A 221 -19.44 -5.63 4.30
CA SER A 221 -19.46 -4.68 3.17
C SER A 221 -18.15 -3.96 2.95
N ASP A 222 -17.29 -3.92 3.98
CA ASP A 222 -15.98 -3.27 4.00
C ASP A 222 -14.88 -4.19 3.43
N PHE A 223 -15.25 -5.39 2.98
CA PHE A 223 -14.36 -6.37 2.41
C PHE A 223 -14.81 -6.83 1.02
N ASN A 224 -13.84 -7.19 0.18
CA ASN A 224 -14.04 -8.12 -0.93
C ASN A 224 -13.41 -9.46 -0.52
N LEU A 225 -14.24 -10.49 -0.32
CA LEU A 225 -13.88 -11.84 0.15
C LEU A 225 -14.18 -12.91 -0.91
#